data_AF-A0A5J4R117-F1
#
_entry.id   AF-A0A5J4R117-F1
#
_cell.length_a   1.000
_cell.length_b   1.000
_cell.length_c   1.000
_cell.angle_alpha   90.00
_cell.angle_beta   90.00
_cell.angle_gamma   90.00
#
_symmetry.space_group_name_H-M   'P 1'
#
loop_
_entity.id
_entity.type
_entity.pdbx_description
1 polymer ?
#
loop_
_entity_poly.entity_id
_entity_poly.type
_entity_poly.pdbx_seq_one_letter_code
_entity_poly.pdbx_strand_id
1 'polypeptide(L)'
;GQLSTIHIQALTIKSIKASGGSDIWIGRKEAAGDIKLTVNNHEVQWRTKTGDATTALIGTAAELLLGFNAEVAAVTTYEFESDIDLMDKEWIPVNLLPNTSSVNGWHYKIYNLNITSPETTGYWGLFREVKGNIINLHIASGTITVAGASGSGGLDTVGAFAGYLNGDGQIKGCSNRATVNSNSCGGICGRISNNATILGCANYGDITSSTIGAAGICYYQNNTTTIGACYNAGTIKAFNNGAGNYFTGGIVGRLSAGTITSCYNTGTIIKTGSSTSTTIGAINGSYTATNIITIENCYYSENSYTSAGESNTTSKTFTEEWPISDDSYWGVGTSGTNGGYWSSLGTPGSTTDYPKLYWE
;
A
#
# COMPACT_ATOMS: atom_id res chain seq x y z
N GLY A 1 -3.28 23.57 25.23
CA GLY A 1 -2.69 23.33 26.57
C GLY A 1 -1.60 22.30 26.43
N GLN A 2 -0.51 22.42 27.19
CA GLN A 2 0.60 21.46 27.19
C GLN A 2 0.35 20.44 28.31
N LEU A 3 0.18 19.17 27.96
CA LEU A 3 0.11 18.05 28.90
C LEU A 3 1.49 17.40 28.94
N SER A 4 2.13 17.36 30.11
CA SER A 4 3.34 16.55 30.33
C SER A 4 3.00 15.39 31.26
N THR A 5 3.35 14.17 30.86
CA THR A 5 3.28 12.96 31.67
C THR A 5 4.64 12.25 31.61
N ILE A 6 5.12 11.78 32.77
CA ILE A 6 6.35 10.99 32.91
C ILE A 6 5.94 9.55 33.24
N HIS A 7 5.89 8.66 32.24
CA HIS A 7 5.75 7.21 32.45
C HIS A 7 6.94 6.44 31.89
N ILE A 8 7.31 5.36 32.59
CA ILE A 8 8.47 4.48 32.32
C ILE A 8 8.11 3.36 31.32
N GLN A 9 6.83 3.22 30.97
CA GLN A 9 6.36 2.39 29.84
C GLN A 9 5.73 3.31 28.79
N ALA A 10 5.95 3.03 27.51
CA ALA A 10 5.36 3.81 26.41
C ALA A 10 3.83 3.58 26.36
N LEU A 11 3.10 4.32 27.18
CA LEU A 11 1.64 4.32 27.18
C LEU A 11 1.14 5.04 25.92
N THR A 12 0.05 4.54 25.34
CA THR A 12 -0.68 5.22 24.27
C THR A 12 -1.75 6.11 24.90
N ILE A 13 -1.65 7.42 24.68
CA ILE A 13 -2.73 8.37 24.95
C ILE A 13 -3.82 8.11 23.90
N LYS A 14 -4.94 7.54 24.35
CA LYS A 14 -6.06 7.18 23.47
C LYS A 14 -6.90 8.40 23.10
N SER A 15 -7.34 9.14 24.10
CA SER A 15 -8.15 10.35 23.91
C SER A 15 -7.89 11.38 25.00
N ILE A 16 -8.27 12.62 24.72
CA ILE A 16 -8.38 13.71 25.70
C ILE A 16 -9.79 14.28 25.62
N LYS A 17 -10.28 14.83 26.73
CA LYS A 17 -11.62 15.42 26.80
C LYS A 17 -11.55 16.76 27.52
N ALA A 18 -12.02 17.81 26.86
CA ALA A 18 -12.27 19.09 27.51
C ALA A 18 -13.59 19.01 28.30
N SER A 19 -13.70 19.75 29.42
CA SER A 19 -14.96 19.83 30.18
C SER A 19 -16.11 20.27 29.26
N GLY A 20 -17.18 19.48 29.21
CA GLY A 20 -18.35 19.73 28.34
C GLY A 20 -18.18 19.35 26.85
N GLY A 21 -16.98 18.92 26.42
CA GLY A 21 -16.71 18.52 25.04
C GLY A 21 -16.80 17.00 24.78
N SER A 22 -16.76 16.61 23.51
CA SER A 22 -16.56 15.23 23.07
C SER A 22 -15.10 14.78 23.23
N ASP A 23 -14.86 13.48 23.15
CA ASP A 23 -13.50 12.92 23.19
C ASP A 23 -12.76 13.27 21.88
N ILE A 24 -11.56 13.84 22.03
CA ILE A 24 -10.60 14.06 20.95
C ILE A 24 -9.64 12.87 20.93
N TRP A 25 -9.59 12.18 19.80
CA TRP A 25 -8.82 10.95 19.63
C TRP A 25 -7.35 11.29 19.38
N ILE A 26 -6.46 10.84 20.25
CA ILE A 26 -5.04 11.18 20.19
C ILE A 26 -4.26 10.08 19.48
N GLY A 27 -4.45 8.82 19.88
CA GLY A 27 -3.83 7.67 19.22
C GLY A 27 -2.30 7.74 19.15
N ARG A 28 -1.64 8.20 20.21
CA ARG A 28 -0.18 8.40 20.21
C ARG A 28 0.51 7.91 21.47
N LYS A 29 1.76 7.48 21.31
CA LYS A 29 2.64 7.16 22.44
C LYS A 29 3.11 8.43 23.15
N GLU A 30 3.16 8.41 24.48
CA GLU A 30 3.66 9.53 25.30
C GLU A 30 5.10 9.92 24.96
N ALA A 31 5.94 8.94 24.62
CA ALA A 31 7.34 9.16 24.28
C ALA A 31 7.57 9.90 22.94
N ALA A 32 6.51 10.14 22.15
CA ALA A 32 6.61 10.85 20.86
C ALA A 32 6.73 12.38 21.02
N GLY A 33 6.90 12.88 22.24
CA GLY A 33 6.98 14.31 22.55
C GLY A 33 5.60 14.97 22.66
N ASP A 34 5.60 16.31 22.65
CA ASP A 34 4.38 17.10 22.87
C ASP A 34 3.28 16.79 21.85
N ILE A 35 2.05 16.72 22.35
CA ILE A 35 0.84 16.70 21.52
C ILE A 35 0.41 18.14 21.30
N LYS A 36 0.48 18.59 20.04
CA LYS A 36 0.06 19.91 19.60
C LYS A 36 -1.21 19.77 18.79
N LEU A 37 -2.25 20.52 19.16
CA LEU A 37 -3.55 20.51 18.50
C LEU A 37 -4.08 21.94 18.38
N THR A 38 -4.71 22.24 17.25
CA THR A 38 -5.60 23.39 17.11
C THR A 38 -7.02 22.89 17.30
N VAL A 39 -7.75 23.49 18.25
CA VAL A 39 -9.14 23.09 18.56
C VAL A 39 -10.02 24.33 18.55
N ASN A 40 -11.14 24.26 17.83
CA ASN A 40 -12.18 25.29 17.82
C ASN A 40 -13.54 24.63 18.04
N ASN A 41 -14.37 25.17 18.93
CA ASN A 41 -15.68 24.60 19.29
C ASN A 41 -15.66 23.08 19.55
N HIS A 42 -14.64 22.59 20.27
CA HIS A 42 -14.43 21.17 20.57
C HIS A 42 -14.09 20.26 19.39
N GLU A 43 -13.81 20.83 18.21
CA GLU A 43 -13.40 20.10 17.02
C GLU A 43 -11.93 20.39 16.67
N VAL A 44 -11.19 19.34 16.34
CA VAL A 44 -9.80 19.47 15.87
C VAL A 44 -9.79 20.14 14.51
N GLN A 45 -8.89 21.09 14.34
CA GLN A 45 -8.66 21.83 13.12
C GLN A 45 -7.29 21.49 12.55
N TRP A 46 -7.12 21.66 11.25
CA TRP A 46 -5.81 21.56 10.63
C TRP A 46 -4.84 22.56 11.24
N ARG A 47 -3.64 22.08 11.54
CA ARG A 47 -2.49 22.91 11.85
C ARG A 47 -1.47 22.79 10.74
N THR A 48 -0.81 23.90 10.44
CA THR A 48 0.20 24.00 9.40
C THR A 48 1.60 24.12 10.00
N LYS A 49 2.59 23.76 9.20
CA LYS A 49 4.01 23.85 9.55
C LYS A 49 4.41 25.31 9.77
N THR A 50 5.19 25.58 10.82
CA THR A 50 5.61 26.95 11.13
C THR A 50 6.41 27.53 9.97
N GLY A 51 5.95 28.67 9.43
CA GLY A 51 6.55 29.30 8.26
C GLY A 51 6.15 28.68 6.91
N ASP A 52 5.27 27.67 6.91
CA ASP A 52 4.79 27.01 5.70
C ASP A 52 3.30 26.64 5.82
N ALA A 53 2.45 27.54 5.31
CA ALA A 53 1.00 27.35 5.30
C ALA A 53 0.52 26.32 4.26
N THR A 54 1.41 25.82 3.40
CA THR A 54 1.07 24.81 2.37
C THR A 54 1.18 23.37 2.88
N THR A 55 1.78 23.19 4.06
CA THR A 55 1.97 21.89 4.69
C THR A 55 1.11 21.76 5.95
N ALA A 56 0.10 20.90 5.89
CA ALA A 56 -0.67 20.46 7.04
C ALA A 56 0.06 19.31 7.77
N LEU A 57 -0.08 19.28 9.10
CA LEU A 57 0.62 18.31 9.95
C LEU A 57 -0.34 17.28 10.53
N ILE A 58 0.09 16.03 10.54
CA ILE A 58 -0.65 14.88 11.10
C ILE A 58 0.19 14.29 12.23
N GLY A 59 -0.22 14.59 13.45
CA GLY A 59 0.44 14.17 14.67
C GLY A 59 -0.55 13.66 15.70
N THR A 60 -1.77 13.28 15.33
CA THR A 60 -2.75 12.56 16.16
C THR A 60 -3.75 11.81 15.29
N ALA A 61 -4.47 10.85 15.88
CA ALA A 61 -5.60 10.19 15.22
C ALA A 61 -6.68 11.20 14.79
N ALA A 62 -7.00 12.20 15.61
CA ALA A 62 -8.00 13.22 15.28
C ALA A 62 -7.62 14.05 14.05
N GLU A 63 -6.34 14.38 13.88
CA GLU A 63 -5.86 15.09 12.67
C GLU A 63 -5.91 14.20 11.44
N LEU A 64 -5.51 12.93 11.55
CA LEU A 64 -5.64 11.97 10.45
C LEU A 64 -7.11 11.80 10.02
N LEU A 65 -8.02 11.75 10.99
CA LEU A 65 -9.46 11.59 10.77
C LEU A 65 -10.15 12.81 10.14
N LEU A 66 -9.45 13.95 9.99
CA LEU A 66 -9.92 15.04 9.14
C LEU A 66 -9.92 14.61 7.65
N GLY A 67 -9.19 13.56 7.27
CA GLY A 67 -9.34 12.94 5.95
C GLY A 67 -8.72 13.76 4.82
N PHE A 68 -7.58 14.39 5.08
CA PHE A 68 -6.80 15.13 4.07
C PHE A 68 -7.65 16.17 3.31
N ASN A 69 -8.59 16.81 4.00
CA ASN A 69 -9.61 17.69 3.41
C ASN A 69 -9.36 19.18 3.70
N ALA A 70 -8.12 19.58 3.97
CA ALA A 70 -7.83 20.93 4.45
C ALA A 70 -8.40 21.99 3.49
N GLU A 71 -9.45 22.70 3.93
CA GLU A 71 -10.10 23.77 3.15
C GLU A 71 -9.26 25.04 3.06
N VAL A 72 -8.13 25.10 3.79
CA VAL A 72 -7.15 26.16 3.66
C VAL A 72 -6.57 26.06 2.24
N ALA A 73 -7.03 26.92 1.33
CA ALA A 73 -6.78 26.87 -0.11
C ALA A 73 -5.31 26.78 -0.58
N ALA A 74 -4.35 26.84 0.34
CA ALA A 74 -2.92 26.71 0.10
C ALA A 74 -2.37 25.30 0.42
N VAL A 75 -3.09 24.43 1.14
CA VAL A 75 -2.55 23.13 1.56
C VAL A 75 -2.43 22.19 0.38
N THR A 76 -1.19 21.83 0.08
CA THR A 76 -0.83 20.85 -0.95
C THR A 76 -0.08 19.67 -0.34
N THR A 77 0.46 19.81 0.87
CA THR A 77 1.25 18.75 1.49
C THR A 77 0.68 18.37 2.85
N TYR A 78 0.67 17.08 3.15
CA TYR A 78 0.35 16.52 4.46
C TYR A 78 1.58 15.77 4.98
N GLU A 79 2.12 16.16 6.13
CA GLU A 79 3.28 15.51 6.74
C GLU A 79 2.89 14.83 8.04
N PHE A 80 3.26 13.55 8.18
CA PHE A 80 3.18 12.86 9.47
C PHE A 80 4.34 13.31 10.36
N GLU A 81 4.07 13.47 11.65
CA GLU A 81 5.06 13.82 12.68
C GLU A 81 5.19 12.76 13.77
N SER A 82 4.41 11.68 13.67
CA SER A 82 4.39 10.59 14.65
C SER A 82 3.67 9.37 14.10
N ASP A 83 3.96 8.21 14.69
CA ASP A 83 3.11 7.03 14.57
C ASP A 83 1.70 7.32 15.12
N ILE A 84 0.67 6.89 14.39
CA ILE A 84 -0.75 7.10 14.70
C ILE A 84 -1.45 5.76 14.90
N ASP A 85 -2.11 5.60 16.03
CA ASP A 85 -3.02 4.48 16.33
C ASP A 85 -4.47 4.92 16.15
N LEU A 86 -5.17 4.34 15.16
CA LEU A 86 -6.58 4.60 14.90
C LEU A 86 -7.53 3.91 15.88
N MET A 87 -7.01 3.02 16.75
CA MET A 87 -7.77 2.31 17.79
C MET A 87 -9.01 1.59 17.23
N ASP A 88 -8.84 0.97 16.07
CA ASP A 88 -9.88 0.26 15.29
C ASP A 88 -11.08 1.13 14.86
N LYS A 89 -10.97 2.45 15.00
CA LYS A 89 -11.98 3.37 14.47
C LYS A 89 -12.07 3.17 12.95
N GLU A 90 -13.29 3.01 12.47
CA GLU A 90 -13.55 2.85 11.04
C GLU A 90 -13.04 4.07 10.28
N TRP A 91 -12.21 3.79 9.27
CA TRP A 91 -11.69 4.76 8.33
C TRP A 91 -12.64 4.86 7.14
N ILE A 92 -13.10 6.08 6.87
CA ILE A 92 -13.89 6.38 5.68
C ILE A 92 -12.89 6.75 4.57
N PRO A 93 -12.82 5.98 3.46
CA PRO A 93 -11.91 6.28 2.36
C PRO A 93 -12.07 7.70 1.85
N VAL A 94 -10.94 8.40 1.71
CA VAL A 94 -10.90 9.77 1.18
C VAL A 94 -11.16 9.71 -0.31
N ASN A 95 -12.05 10.55 -0.82
CA ASN A 95 -12.53 10.41 -2.20
C ASN A 95 -11.41 10.56 -3.24
N LEU A 96 -10.53 11.54 -3.08
CA LEU A 96 -9.48 11.84 -4.04
C LEU A 96 -8.29 12.50 -3.33
N LEU A 97 -7.07 12.02 -3.61
CA LEU A 97 -5.85 12.81 -3.44
C LEU A 97 -5.50 13.50 -4.78
N PRO A 98 -5.66 14.82 -4.92
CA PRO A 98 -5.41 15.55 -6.17
C PRO A 98 -3.96 15.46 -6.64
N ASN A 99 -3.72 15.70 -7.94
CA ASN A 99 -2.38 15.70 -8.53
C ASN A 99 -1.46 16.80 -8.00
N THR A 100 -2.03 17.84 -7.40
CA THR A 100 -1.29 18.91 -6.73
C THR A 100 -0.95 18.57 -5.28
N SER A 101 -1.39 17.41 -4.77
CA SER A 101 -1.26 17.04 -3.37
C SER A 101 -0.23 15.94 -3.11
N SER A 102 0.39 15.99 -1.94
CA SER A 102 1.34 15.00 -1.45
C SER A 102 1.06 14.63 0.00
N VAL A 103 1.17 13.34 0.32
CA VAL A 103 1.18 12.80 1.68
C VAL A 103 2.56 12.22 1.93
N ASN A 104 3.33 12.84 2.82
CA ASN A 104 4.63 12.35 3.24
C ASN A 104 4.53 11.76 4.65
N GLY A 105 4.66 10.45 4.74
CA GLY A 105 4.62 9.71 6.00
C GLY A 105 5.90 9.84 6.82
N TRP A 106 7.02 10.32 6.26
CA TRP A 106 8.32 10.40 6.97
C TRP A 106 8.72 9.09 7.68
N HIS A 107 8.31 7.95 7.12
CA HIS A 107 8.44 6.60 7.68
C HIS A 107 7.66 6.33 8.97
N TYR A 108 6.75 7.21 9.36
CA TYR A 108 5.78 6.96 10.42
C TYR A 108 4.72 5.93 10.01
N LYS A 109 4.09 5.37 11.04
CA LYS A 109 3.18 4.24 10.91
C LYS A 109 1.75 4.58 11.27
N ILE A 110 0.80 3.99 10.55
CA ILE A 110 -0.61 3.90 10.94
C ILE A 110 -0.85 2.52 11.53
N TYR A 111 -1.39 2.46 12.73
CA TYR A 111 -1.79 1.24 13.42
C TYR A 111 -3.32 1.11 13.44
N ASN A 112 -3.79 -0.15 13.46
CA ASN A 112 -5.21 -0.50 13.60
C ASN A 112 -6.11 0.17 12.54
N LEU A 113 -5.64 0.20 11.27
CA LEU A 113 -6.46 0.67 10.16
C LEU A 113 -7.65 -0.28 9.96
N ASN A 114 -8.87 0.24 10.05
CA ASN A 114 -10.08 -0.54 9.85
C ASN A 114 -10.91 0.05 8.71
N ILE A 115 -11.05 -0.67 7.60
CA ILE A 115 -11.95 -0.31 6.50
C ILE A 115 -12.90 -1.48 6.30
N THR A 116 -14.20 -1.25 6.50
CA THR A 116 -15.23 -2.24 6.23
C THR A 116 -16.24 -1.67 5.24
N SER A 117 -16.60 -2.44 4.21
CA SER A 117 -17.66 -1.99 3.29
C SER A 117 -18.42 -3.16 2.66
N PRO A 118 -19.76 -3.14 2.68
CA PRO A 118 -20.57 -4.10 1.96
C PRO A 118 -20.71 -3.77 0.46
N GLU A 119 -20.15 -2.64 0.02
CA GLU A 119 -20.27 -2.16 -1.35
C GLU A 119 -19.56 -3.10 -2.35
N THR A 120 -20.20 -3.30 -3.50
CA THR A 120 -19.68 -4.14 -4.59
C THR A 120 -19.16 -3.32 -5.76
N THR A 121 -19.24 -2.00 -5.74
CA THR A 121 -18.79 -1.13 -6.84
C THR A 121 -18.07 0.10 -6.30
N GLY A 122 -16.93 0.45 -6.88
CA GLY A 122 -16.08 1.55 -6.46
C GLY A 122 -14.63 1.15 -6.18
N TYR A 123 -13.96 2.04 -5.47
CA TYR A 123 -12.55 1.91 -5.12
C TYR A 123 -12.38 2.10 -3.61
N TRP A 124 -11.50 1.33 -2.98
CA TRP A 124 -11.23 1.44 -1.54
C TRP A 124 -9.75 1.34 -1.21
N GLY A 125 -9.40 2.05 -0.14
CA GLY A 125 -8.10 2.14 0.50
C GLY A 125 -8.12 3.33 1.45
N LEU A 126 -6.95 3.80 1.90
CA LEU A 126 -6.88 5.13 2.54
C LEU A 126 -7.57 6.19 1.65
N PHE A 127 -7.35 6.08 0.33
CA PHE A 127 -7.99 6.86 -0.71
C PHE A 127 -8.77 5.97 -1.68
N ARG A 128 -9.93 6.44 -2.14
CA ARG A 128 -10.65 5.85 -3.27
C ARG A 128 -9.84 6.05 -4.56
N GLU A 129 -9.45 7.29 -4.86
CA GLU A 129 -8.57 7.62 -6.00
C GLU A 129 -7.35 8.44 -5.56
N VAL A 130 -6.19 8.17 -6.17
CA VAL A 130 -4.94 8.92 -5.98
C VAL A 130 -4.45 9.40 -7.34
N LYS A 131 -4.28 10.72 -7.48
CA LYS A 131 -3.58 11.38 -8.58
C LYS A 131 -2.32 12.12 -8.13
N GLY A 132 -2.21 12.37 -6.82
CA GLY A 132 -1.05 12.96 -6.16
C GLY A 132 -0.04 11.91 -5.71
N ASN A 133 0.72 12.24 -4.67
CA ASN A 133 1.82 11.41 -4.18
C ASN A 133 1.56 10.91 -2.76
N ILE A 134 1.81 9.63 -2.50
CA ILE A 134 1.91 9.04 -1.16
C ILE A 134 3.33 8.51 -1.02
N ILE A 135 4.09 9.05 -0.06
CA ILE A 135 5.53 8.83 0.06
C ILE A 135 5.85 8.42 1.50
N ASN A 136 6.64 7.37 1.67
CA ASN A 136 7.24 6.96 2.96
C ASN A 136 6.21 6.77 4.09
N LEU A 137 5.06 6.15 3.79
CA LEU A 137 4.00 5.90 4.78
C LEU A 137 3.79 4.40 4.97
N HIS A 138 3.65 3.97 6.22
CA HIS A 138 3.57 2.54 6.55
C HIS A 138 2.28 2.21 7.30
N ILE A 139 1.50 1.25 6.81
CA ILE A 139 0.40 0.66 7.56
C ILE A 139 1.00 -0.52 8.35
N ALA A 140 1.06 -0.39 9.67
CA ALA A 140 1.70 -1.35 10.56
C ALA A 140 0.78 -2.47 11.04
N SER A 141 -0.54 -2.23 11.04
CA SER A 141 -1.56 -3.21 11.42
C SER A 141 -2.94 -2.73 10.97
N GLY A 142 -3.89 -3.66 10.86
CA GLY A 142 -5.27 -3.36 10.50
C GLY A 142 -5.94 -4.46 9.70
N THR A 143 -7.18 -4.20 9.30
CA THR A 143 -7.98 -5.04 8.41
C THR A 143 -8.77 -4.19 7.44
N ILE A 144 -8.74 -4.56 6.16
CA ILE A 144 -9.51 -3.97 5.08
C ILE A 144 -10.41 -5.07 4.54
N THR A 145 -11.71 -5.02 4.83
CA THR A 145 -12.68 -6.02 4.37
C THR A 145 -13.78 -5.34 3.57
N VAL A 146 -13.73 -5.54 2.26
CA VAL A 146 -14.67 -4.95 1.32
C VAL A 146 -15.26 -6.07 0.48
N ALA A 147 -16.58 -6.12 0.29
CA ALA A 147 -17.19 -7.15 -0.54
C ALA A 147 -16.56 -7.17 -1.94
N GLY A 148 -16.47 -6.00 -2.58
CA GLY A 148 -15.85 -5.83 -3.90
C GLY A 148 -16.73 -6.40 -5.01
N ALA A 149 -16.43 -6.05 -6.27
CA ALA A 149 -17.28 -6.46 -7.38
C ALA A 149 -17.27 -7.98 -7.61
N SER A 150 -18.48 -8.53 -7.73
CA SER A 150 -18.71 -9.83 -8.34
C SER A 150 -18.89 -9.64 -9.85
N GLY A 151 -17.85 -9.85 -10.66
CA GLY A 151 -17.95 -9.77 -12.12
C GLY A 151 -16.61 -9.63 -12.85
N SER A 152 -16.63 -9.90 -14.17
CA SER A 152 -15.43 -10.04 -15.02
C SER A 152 -14.67 -8.75 -15.34
N GLY A 153 -15.18 -7.59 -14.92
CA GLY A 153 -14.58 -6.29 -15.23
C GLY A 153 -13.29 -6.02 -14.47
N GLY A 154 -13.20 -6.46 -13.20
CA GLY A 154 -12.05 -6.21 -12.33
C GLY A 154 -11.69 -4.73 -12.18
N LEU A 155 -12.66 -3.82 -12.36
CA LEU A 155 -12.44 -2.38 -12.31
C LEU A 155 -12.67 -1.85 -10.89
N ASP A 156 -13.60 -2.43 -10.14
CA ASP A 156 -13.82 -2.10 -8.74
C ASP A 156 -12.79 -2.83 -7.88
N THR A 157 -11.90 -2.10 -7.22
CA THR A 157 -10.68 -2.68 -6.67
C THR A 157 -10.31 -2.08 -5.33
N VAL A 158 -9.61 -2.88 -4.54
CA VAL A 158 -9.22 -2.53 -3.17
C VAL A 158 -7.71 -2.57 -3.05
N GLY A 159 -7.13 -1.53 -2.48
CA GLY A 159 -5.73 -1.49 -2.06
C GLY A 159 -5.63 -0.94 -0.65
N ALA A 160 -4.48 -1.12 0.01
CA ALA A 160 -4.30 -0.53 1.33
C ALA A 160 -4.22 1.01 1.28
N PHE A 161 -3.49 1.54 0.29
CA PHE A 161 -3.32 2.99 0.13
C PHE A 161 -4.32 3.58 -0.86
N ALA A 162 -4.49 2.94 -2.01
CA ALA A 162 -5.36 3.44 -3.07
C ALA A 162 -6.21 2.31 -3.66
N GLY A 163 -7.51 2.56 -3.83
CA GLY A 163 -8.31 1.71 -4.69
C GLY A 163 -7.95 1.92 -6.15
N TYR A 164 -7.76 3.17 -6.58
CA TYR A 164 -7.30 3.52 -7.92
C TYR A 164 -6.17 4.56 -7.90
N LEU A 165 -5.02 4.20 -8.46
CA LEU A 165 -3.88 5.09 -8.69
C LEU A 165 -3.82 5.48 -10.17
N ASN A 166 -3.84 6.79 -10.45
CA ASN A 166 -4.13 7.31 -11.79
C ASN A 166 -3.33 8.59 -12.11
N GLY A 167 -3.33 9.00 -13.38
CA GLY A 167 -2.63 10.18 -13.87
C GLY A 167 -1.12 9.99 -13.78
N ASP A 168 -0.44 10.95 -13.14
CA ASP A 168 0.99 10.89 -12.81
C ASP A 168 1.20 10.57 -11.31
N GLY A 169 0.17 10.03 -10.64
CA GLY A 169 0.22 9.74 -9.22
C GLY A 169 1.29 8.72 -8.84
N GLN A 170 1.79 8.82 -7.61
CA GLN A 170 2.85 7.96 -7.11
C GLN A 170 2.51 7.39 -5.73
N ILE A 171 2.79 6.09 -5.54
CA ILE A 171 2.94 5.49 -4.22
C ILE A 171 4.40 5.03 -4.10
N LYS A 172 5.16 5.61 -3.18
CA LYS A 172 6.61 5.36 -3.07
C LYS A 172 7.06 5.12 -1.64
N GLY A 173 7.92 4.13 -1.42
CA GLY A 173 8.50 3.90 -0.10
C GLY A 173 7.48 3.46 0.96
N CYS A 174 6.36 2.89 0.54
CA CYS A 174 5.23 2.59 1.41
C CYS A 174 5.16 1.10 1.73
N SER A 175 4.56 0.76 2.88
CA SER A 175 4.34 -0.66 3.21
C SER A 175 2.99 -0.96 3.81
N ASN A 176 2.49 -2.16 3.56
CA ASN A 176 1.26 -2.67 4.18
C ASN A 176 1.50 -3.90 5.05
N ARG A 177 0.96 -3.90 6.27
CA ARG A 177 0.83 -5.06 7.17
C ARG A 177 -0.63 -5.34 7.55
N ALA A 178 -1.59 -4.54 7.09
CA ALA A 178 -3.00 -4.83 7.29
C ALA A 178 -3.44 -6.00 6.38
N THR A 179 -4.36 -6.82 6.89
CA THR A 179 -4.97 -7.88 6.08
C THR A 179 -5.94 -7.26 5.08
N VAL A 180 -5.93 -7.71 3.82
CA VAL A 180 -6.84 -7.22 2.77
C VAL A 180 -7.74 -8.36 2.27
N ASN A 181 -9.05 -8.19 2.44
CA ASN A 181 -10.07 -9.15 2.03
C ASN A 181 -11.04 -8.49 1.06
N SER A 182 -11.06 -8.96 -0.21
CA SER A 182 -12.01 -8.49 -1.22
C SER A 182 -11.99 -9.37 -2.46
N ASN A 183 -13.06 -9.33 -3.25
CA ASN A 183 -13.16 -10.01 -4.54
C ASN A 183 -12.03 -9.66 -5.53
N SER A 184 -11.50 -8.43 -5.50
CA SER A 184 -10.44 -7.92 -6.38
C SER A 184 -9.54 -6.94 -5.62
N CYS A 185 -8.37 -7.40 -5.16
CA CYS A 185 -7.53 -6.60 -4.26
C CYS A 185 -6.02 -6.74 -4.44
N GLY A 186 -5.31 -5.64 -4.23
CA GLY A 186 -3.86 -5.60 -4.09
C GLY A 186 -3.44 -5.21 -2.67
N GLY A 187 -2.25 -5.64 -2.23
CA GLY A 187 -1.74 -5.28 -0.91
C GLY A 187 -1.38 -3.80 -0.76
N ILE A 188 -1.06 -3.11 -1.87
CA ILE A 188 -0.75 -1.66 -1.88
C ILE A 188 -1.84 -0.89 -2.63
N CYS A 189 -2.18 -1.33 -3.84
CA CYS A 189 -3.09 -0.64 -4.75
C CYS A 189 -4.11 -1.60 -5.38
N GLY A 190 -5.35 -1.17 -5.56
CA GLY A 190 -6.35 -1.96 -6.28
C GLY A 190 -6.09 -1.98 -7.79
N ARG A 191 -5.94 -0.79 -8.38
CA ARG A 191 -5.72 -0.58 -9.81
C ARG A 191 -4.74 0.55 -10.06
N ILE A 192 -3.87 0.40 -11.05
CA ILE A 192 -2.97 1.46 -11.52
C ILE A 192 -3.16 1.70 -13.02
N SER A 193 -3.16 2.96 -13.46
CA SER A 193 -3.37 3.36 -14.87
C SER A 193 -2.62 4.63 -15.25
N ASN A 194 -2.59 4.89 -16.57
CA ASN A 194 -1.92 6.03 -17.21
C ASN A 194 -0.41 6.01 -16.92
N ASN A 195 0.17 7.09 -16.41
CA ASN A 195 1.62 7.20 -16.16
C ASN A 195 1.97 6.96 -14.69
N ALA A 196 1.01 6.47 -13.90
CA ALA A 196 1.20 6.37 -12.46
C ALA A 196 2.25 5.32 -12.08
N THR A 197 2.86 5.48 -10.92
CA THR A 197 3.99 4.64 -10.47
C THR A 197 3.83 4.11 -9.04
N ILE A 198 4.25 2.86 -8.84
CA ILE A 198 4.43 2.27 -7.50
C ILE A 198 5.90 1.87 -7.39
N LEU A 199 6.64 2.49 -6.47
CA LEU A 199 8.09 2.34 -6.37
C LEU A 199 8.56 2.05 -4.94
N GLY A 200 9.46 1.09 -4.75
CA GLY A 200 10.06 0.88 -3.43
C GLY A 200 9.05 0.48 -2.34
N CYS A 201 8.03 -0.31 -2.68
CA CYS A 201 6.92 -0.63 -1.78
C CYS A 201 6.88 -2.11 -1.39
N ALA A 202 6.41 -2.41 -0.18
CA ALA A 202 6.33 -3.78 0.33
C ALA A 202 4.95 -4.13 0.90
N ASN A 203 4.45 -5.32 0.56
CA ASN A 203 3.32 -5.91 1.26
C ASN A 203 3.76 -7.10 2.12
N TYR A 204 3.45 -7.02 3.42
CA TYR A 204 3.60 -8.12 4.37
C TYR A 204 2.24 -8.64 4.87
N GLY A 205 1.16 -7.88 4.64
CA GLY A 205 -0.19 -8.26 5.05
C GLY A 205 -0.73 -9.42 4.23
N ASP A 206 -1.50 -10.30 4.86
CA ASP A 206 -2.17 -11.38 4.14
C ASP A 206 -3.29 -10.81 3.24
N ILE A 207 -3.47 -11.43 2.09
CA ILE A 207 -4.48 -11.03 1.09
C ILE A 207 -5.38 -12.22 0.81
N THR A 208 -6.69 -12.00 0.87
CA THR A 208 -7.69 -13.03 0.54
C THR A 208 -8.66 -12.51 -0.52
N SER A 209 -8.76 -13.23 -1.63
CA SER A 209 -9.79 -13.00 -2.66
C SER A 209 -10.67 -14.22 -2.87
N SER A 210 -11.96 -13.98 -3.10
CA SER A 210 -12.99 -15.02 -3.16
C SER A 210 -13.61 -15.25 -4.54
N THR A 211 -13.37 -14.37 -5.53
CA THR A 211 -14.04 -14.49 -6.84
C THR A 211 -13.24 -14.03 -8.06
N ILE A 212 -12.50 -12.91 -8.02
CA ILE A 212 -11.89 -12.32 -9.23
C ILE A 212 -10.37 -12.41 -9.21
N GLY A 213 -9.73 -12.07 -8.10
CA GLY A 213 -8.27 -12.13 -8.03
C GLY A 213 -7.66 -11.32 -6.91
N ALA A 214 -6.37 -11.56 -6.70
CA ALA A 214 -5.58 -10.87 -5.69
C ALA A 214 -4.16 -10.63 -6.19
N ALA A 215 -3.47 -9.65 -5.61
CA ALA A 215 -2.04 -9.48 -5.84
C ALA A 215 -1.30 -8.90 -4.65
N GLY A 216 -0.03 -9.25 -4.48
CA GLY A 216 0.76 -8.71 -3.37
C GLY A 216 0.94 -7.19 -3.44
N ILE A 217 1.12 -6.61 -4.62
CA ILE A 217 1.28 -5.15 -4.79
C ILE A 217 0.04 -4.51 -5.40
N CYS A 218 -0.28 -4.83 -6.66
CA CYS A 218 -1.37 -4.19 -7.38
C CYS A 218 -2.22 -5.22 -8.12
N TYR A 219 -3.54 -5.23 -7.91
CA TYR A 219 -4.37 -6.22 -8.59
C TYR A 219 -4.43 -5.96 -10.10
N TYR A 220 -4.78 -4.75 -10.55
CA TYR A 220 -4.93 -4.47 -11.98
C TYR A 220 -3.97 -3.38 -12.49
N GLN A 221 -3.06 -3.75 -13.40
CA GLN A 221 -2.12 -2.84 -14.06
C GLN A 221 -2.43 -2.66 -15.56
N ASN A 222 -2.44 -1.42 -16.06
CA ASN A 222 -2.64 -1.11 -17.48
C ASN A 222 -1.88 0.17 -17.92
N ASN A 223 -2.01 0.52 -19.20
CA ASN A 223 -1.37 1.67 -19.86
C ASN A 223 0.17 1.72 -19.67
N THR A 224 0.74 2.90 -19.47
CA THR A 224 2.19 3.20 -19.43
C THR A 224 2.76 3.20 -18.00
N THR A 225 2.07 2.53 -17.07
CA THR A 225 2.42 2.51 -15.65
C THR A 225 3.70 1.74 -15.35
N THR A 226 4.32 2.03 -14.22
CA THR A 226 5.48 1.27 -13.71
C THR A 226 5.27 0.81 -12.28
N ILE A 227 5.45 -0.49 -12.04
CA ILE A 227 5.65 -1.06 -10.71
C ILE A 227 7.11 -1.52 -10.62
N GLY A 228 7.88 -0.87 -9.75
CA GLY A 228 9.33 -0.99 -9.71
C GLY A 228 9.88 -1.14 -8.30
N ALA A 229 10.90 -1.96 -8.08
CA ALA A 229 11.51 -2.13 -6.76
C ALA A 229 10.48 -2.46 -5.65
N CYS A 230 9.53 -3.35 -5.93
CA CYS A 230 8.46 -3.69 -4.99
C CYS A 230 8.50 -5.17 -4.63
N TYR A 231 8.01 -5.53 -3.44
CA TYR A 231 7.92 -6.93 -3.09
C TYR A 231 6.73 -7.33 -2.23
N ASN A 232 6.37 -8.60 -2.34
CA ASN A 232 5.37 -9.22 -1.48
C ASN A 232 5.99 -10.34 -0.65
N ALA A 233 5.74 -10.27 0.67
CA ALA A 233 6.04 -11.31 1.64
C ALA A 233 4.76 -11.85 2.32
N GLY A 234 3.62 -11.17 2.17
CA GLY A 234 2.34 -11.62 2.72
C GLY A 234 1.78 -12.83 1.97
N THR A 235 0.99 -13.67 2.66
CA THR A 235 0.35 -14.83 2.03
C THR A 235 -0.80 -14.36 1.14
N ILE A 236 -0.92 -14.90 -0.06
CA ILE A 236 -2.05 -14.63 -0.96
C ILE A 236 -2.93 -15.87 -1.04
N LYS A 237 -4.16 -15.77 -0.54
CA LYS A 237 -5.18 -16.81 -0.62
C LYS A 237 -6.17 -16.48 -1.73
N ALA A 238 -6.17 -17.33 -2.72
CA ALA A 238 -7.00 -17.24 -3.90
C ALA A 238 -8.07 -18.33 -3.87
N PHE A 239 -9.33 -17.96 -3.61
CA PHE A 239 -10.46 -18.88 -3.63
C PHE A 239 -11.31 -18.65 -4.88
N ASN A 240 -11.58 -19.71 -5.65
CA ASN A 240 -12.45 -19.62 -6.82
C ASN A 240 -13.25 -20.91 -7.06
N ASN A 241 -14.58 -20.80 -6.93
CA ASN A 241 -15.56 -21.84 -7.29
C ASN A 241 -16.47 -21.44 -8.46
N GLY A 242 -16.17 -20.36 -9.17
CA GLY A 242 -16.95 -19.82 -10.28
C GLY A 242 -16.36 -20.07 -11.67
N ALA A 243 -17.16 -19.79 -12.70
CA ALA A 243 -16.80 -19.95 -14.11
C ALA A 243 -16.05 -18.73 -14.72
N GLY A 244 -15.71 -17.73 -13.90
CA GLY A 244 -15.03 -16.50 -14.34
C GLY A 244 -13.50 -16.62 -14.37
N ASN A 245 -12.87 -15.77 -15.18
CA ASN A 245 -11.41 -15.64 -15.21
C ASN A 245 -10.90 -15.09 -13.89
N TYR A 246 -9.86 -15.72 -13.38
CA TYR A 246 -9.29 -15.39 -12.09
C TYR A 246 -7.80 -15.15 -12.19
N PHE A 247 -7.37 -13.98 -11.74
CA PHE A 247 -6.03 -13.47 -11.99
C PHE A 247 -5.32 -13.25 -10.65
N THR A 248 -4.26 -14.00 -10.37
CA THR A 248 -3.49 -13.83 -9.13
C THR A 248 -1.99 -13.82 -9.36
N GLY A 249 -1.32 -12.81 -8.82
CA GLY A 249 0.12 -12.65 -8.95
C GLY A 249 0.76 -12.22 -7.65
N GLY A 250 1.97 -12.68 -7.37
CA GLY A 250 2.70 -12.19 -6.20
C GLY A 250 2.98 -10.68 -6.26
N ILE A 251 3.13 -10.11 -7.45
CA ILE A 251 3.27 -8.66 -7.67
C ILE A 251 2.00 -8.08 -8.31
N VAL A 252 1.60 -8.59 -9.48
CA VAL A 252 0.41 -8.10 -10.22
C VAL A 252 -0.57 -9.22 -10.56
N GLY A 253 -1.85 -9.04 -10.25
CA GLY A 253 -2.88 -10.04 -10.56
C GLY A 253 -3.16 -10.08 -12.06
N ARG A 254 -3.71 -8.99 -12.57
CA ARG A 254 -4.08 -8.78 -13.97
C ARG A 254 -3.15 -7.75 -14.60
N LEU A 255 -2.24 -8.20 -15.47
CA LEU A 255 -1.33 -7.32 -16.20
C LEU A 255 -1.86 -7.13 -17.63
N SER A 256 -2.44 -5.96 -17.90
CA SER A 256 -2.88 -5.60 -19.25
C SER A 256 -1.83 -4.82 -20.03
N ALA A 257 -1.04 -3.94 -19.43
CA ALA A 257 0.03 -3.18 -20.07
C ALA A 257 0.97 -2.58 -19.02
N GLY A 258 2.11 -2.05 -19.45
CA GLY A 258 3.08 -1.34 -18.59
C GLY A 258 4.25 -2.21 -18.14
N THR A 259 4.99 -1.72 -17.15
CA THR A 259 6.26 -2.31 -16.71
C THR A 259 6.18 -2.87 -15.30
N ILE A 260 6.68 -4.09 -15.11
CA ILE A 260 7.05 -4.65 -13.80
C ILE A 260 8.56 -4.86 -13.83
N THR A 261 9.30 -4.17 -12.96
CA THR A 261 10.77 -4.22 -12.98
C THR A 261 11.34 -4.32 -11.59
N SER A 262 12.36 -5.16 -11.39
CA SER A 262 13.09 -5.25 -10.13
C SER A 262 12.19 -5.53 -8.93
N CYS A 263 11.17 -6.37 -9.13
CA CYS A 263 10.24 -6.75 -8.09
C CYS A 263 10.47 -8.19 -7.64
N TYR A 264 10.02 -8.55 -6.44
CA TYR A 264 10.07 -9.95 -6.04
C TYR A 264 8.92 -10.44 -5.16
N ASN A 265 8.67 -11.75 -5.18
CA ASN A 265 7.70 -12.39 -4.30
C ASN A 265 8.32 -13.52 -3.47
N THR A 266 8.18 -13.42 -2.17
CA THR A 266 8.49 -14.51 -1.21
C THR A 266 7.24 -15.03 -0.51
N GLY A 267 6.13 -14.28 -0.57
CA GLY A 267 4.84 -14.69 -0.01
C GLY A 267 4.22 -15.86 -0.75
N THR A 268 3.74 -16.86 0.01
CA THR A 268 3.12 -18.06 -0.57
C THR A 268 1.77 -17.73 -1.21
N ILE A 269 1.54 -18.26 -2.42
CA ILE A 269 0.28 -18.17 -3.13
C ILE A 269 -0.47 -19.49 -2.99
N ILE A 270 -1.62 -19.46 -2.33
CA ILE A 270 -2.46 -20.62 -2.07
C ILE A 270 -3.70 -20.54 -2.95
N LYS A 271 -3.78 -21.41 -3.96
CA LYS A 271 -4.98 -21.62 -4.77
C LYS A 271 -5.91 -22.62 -4.08
N THR A 272 -7.17 -22.25 -3.95
CA THR A 272 -8.25 -23.12 -3.47
C THR A 272 -9.49 -22.99 -4.37
N GLY A 273 -10.31 -24.04 -4.41
CA GLY A 273 -11.54 -24.10 -5.22
C GLY A 273 -11.39 -24.88 -6.53
N SER A 274 -12.49 -24.99 -7.27
CA SER A 274 -12.63 -25.90 -8.41
C SER A 274 -12.48 -25.25 -9.79
N SER A 275 -12.22 -23.94 -9.88
CA SER A 275 -12.14 -23.26 -11.17
C SER A 275 -10.93 -23.68 -12.00
N THR A 276 -11.19 -23.99 -13.27
CA THR A 276 -10.19 -24.31 -14.30
C THR A 276 -9.73 -23.07 -15.08
N SER A 277 -10.42 -21.93 -14.95
CA SER A 277 -10.09 -20.68 -15.66
C SER A 277 -9.30 -19.71 -14.76
N THR A 278 -8.13 -20.15 -14.30
CA THR A 278 -7.28 -19.37 -13.40
C THR A 278 -5.90 -19.15 -13.99
N THR A 279 -5.40 -17.92 -13.93
CA THR A 279 -4.01 -17.61 -14.29
C THR A 279 -3.30 -17.14 -13.02
N ILE A 280 -2.33 -17.91 -12.56
CA ILE A 280 -1.64 -17.68 -11.28
C ILE A 280 -0.15 -17.73 -11.50
N GLY A 281 0.58 -16.79 -10.92
CA GLY A 281 2.04 -16.76 -10.96
C GLY A 281 2.68 -16.06 -9.77
N ALA A 282 3.93 -16.39 -9.50
CA ALA A 282 4.71 -15.77 -8.44
C ALA A 282 4.96 -14.27 -8.68
N ILE A 283 4.96 -13.80 -9.92
CA ILE A 283 5.09 -12.39 -10.29
C ILE A 283 3.77 -11.84 -10.83
N ASN A 284 3.25 -12.44 -11.91
CA ASN A 284 2.02 -12.00 -12.55
C ASN A 284 0.99 -13.12 -12.70
N GLY A 285 -0.30 -12.79 -12.61
CA GLY A 285 -1.38 -13.74 -12.90
C GLY A 285 -1.60 -13.90 -14.40
N SER A 286 -2.22 -12.91 -15.04
CA SER A 286 -2.55 -12.95 -16.48
C SER A 286 -1.71 -11.99 -17.31
N TYR A 287 -1.59 -12.29 -18.60
CA TYR A 287 -0.98 -11.46 -19.63
C TYR A 287 -1.91 -11.34 -20.84
N THR A 288 -2.11 -10.13 -21.39
CA THR A 288 -2.78 -9.94 -22.68
C THR A 288 -1.77 -9.56 -23.76
N ALA A 289 -1.53 -10.47 -24.72
CA ALA A 289 -0.48 -10.36 -25.74
C ALA A 289 -0.61 -9.19 -26.73
N THR A 290 -1.73 -8.49 -26.75
CA THR A 290 -1.98 -7.38 -27.68
C THR A 290 -1.40 -6.04 -27.21
N ASN A 291 -0.90 -5.97 -25.98
CA ASN A 291 -0.46 -4.72 -25.36
C ASN A 291 1.05 -4.72 -25.08
N ILE A 292 1.62 -3.52 -24.97
CA ILE A 292 3.03 -3.33 -24.62
C ILE A 292 3.18 -3.61 -23.13
N ILE A 293 3.86 -4.72 -22.83
CA ILE A 293 4.16 -5.19 -21.48
C ILE A 293 5.65 -5.47 -21.39
N THR A 294 6.27 -5.02 -20.29
CA THR A 294 7.65 -5.32 -19.96
C THR A 294 7.71 -5.94 -18.56
N ILE A 295 8.30 -7.13 -18.46
CA ILE A 295 8.67 -7.74 -17.17
C ILE A 295 10.15 -8.02 -17.21
N GLU A 296 10.91 -7.45 -16.28
CA GLU A 296 12.37 -7.57 -16.25
C GLU A 296 12.91 -7.59 -14.81
N ASN A 297 14.05 -8.25 -14.61
CA ASN A 297 14.79 -8.28 -13.34
C ASN A 297 13.92 -8.68 -12.13
N CYS A 298 12.90 -9.52 -12.33
CA CYS A 298 11.98 -9.93 -11.29
C CYS A 298 12.35 -11.32 -10.76
N TYR A 299 12.21 -11.49 -9.44
CA TYR A 299 12.63 -12.71 -8.75
C TYR A 299 11.53 -13.29 -7.87
N TYR A 300 11.55 -14.59 -7.62
CA TYR A 300 10.61 -15.19 -6.68
C TYR A 300 11.20 -16.37 -5.92
N SER A 301 10.64 -16.64 -4.75
CA SER A 301 10.94 -17.86 -4.00
C SER A 301 10.26 -19.05 -4.67
N GLU A 302 10.96 -20.18 -4.80
CA GLU A 302 10.39 -21.46 -5.27
C GLU A 302 9.22 -21.91 -4.38
N ASN A 303 9.21 -21.51 -3.11
CA ASN A 303 8.14 -21.78 -2.16
C ASN A 303 6.93 -20.85 -2.32
N SER A 304 7.02 -19.83 -3.19
CA SER A 304 5.94 -18.87 -3.40
C SER A 304 4.87 -19.42 -4.33
N TYR A 305 5.27 -19.93 -5.50
CA TYR A 305 4.41 -20.58 -6.49
C TYR A 305 5.24 -21.33 -7.55
N THR A 306 4.62 -22.19 -8.35
CA THR A 306 5.30 -23.11 -9.28
C THR A 306 5.85 -22.46 -10.56
N SER A 307 5.47 -21.22 -10.86
CA SER A 307 5.96 -20.47 -12.02
C SER A 307 5.82 -18.97 -11.79
N ALA A 308 6.55 -18.16 -12.56
CA ALA A 308 6.47 -16.71 -12.50
C ALA A 308 5.10 -16.15 -12.92
N GLY A 309 4.39 -16.84 -13.80
CA GLY A 309 3.10 -16.41 -14.35
C GLY A 309 2.94 -16.77 -15.81
N GLU A 310 1.72 -16.62 -16.33
CA GLU A 310 1.46 -16.84 -17.75
C GLU A 310 2.24 -15.83 -18.60
N SER A 311 2.90 -16.33 -19.66
CA SER A 311 3.73 -15.55 -20.59
C SER A 311 4.88 -14.76 -19.95
N ASN A 312 5.28 -15.10 -18.72
CA ASN A 312 6.43 -14.52 -18.05
C ASN A 312 7.60 -15.49 -18.08
N THR A 313 8.51 -15.28 -19.03
CA THR A 313 9.71 -16.11 -19.24
C THR A 313 11.01 -15.42 -18.80
N THR A 314 10.91 -14.20 -18.26
CA THR A 314 12.08 -13.37 -17.90
C THR A 314 12.36 -13.36 -16.40
N SER A 315 11.35 -13.61 -15.57
CA SER A 315 11.52 -13.68 -14.12
C SER A 315 12.16 -14.99 -13.71
N LYS A 316 13.05 -14.96 -12.72
CA LYS A 316 13.83 -16.11 -12.26
C LYS A 316 13.52 -16.44 -10.82
N THR A 317 13.76 -17.68 -10.41
CA THR A 317 13.76 -17.99 -8.97
C THR A 317 15.03 -17.41 -8.33
N PHE A 318 14.99 -17.13 -7.03
CA PHE A 318 16.19 -16.72 -6.28
C PHE A 318 17.29 -17.80 -6.21
N THR A 319 16.94 -19.05 -6.53
CA THR A 319 17.88 -20.18 -6.66
C THR A 319 18.55 -20.23 -8.04
N GLU A 320 17.87 -19.76 -9.09
CA GLU A 320 18.40 -19.66 -10.45
C GLU A 320 19.36 -18.46 -10.59
N GLU A 321 18.97 -17.30 -10.07
CA GLU A 321 19.78 -16.08 -10.12
C GLU A 321 19.45 -15.15 -8.95
N TRP A 322 20.44 -14.35 -8.58
CA TRP A 322 20.31 -13.33 -7.54
C TRP A 322 20.44 -11.93 -8.17
N PRO A 323 19.68 -10.93 -7.70
CA PRO A 323 19.81 -9.56 -8.19
C PRO A 323 21.19 -8.97 -7.94
N ILE A 324 21.64 -8.11 -8.86
CA ILE A 324 22.89 -7.36 -8.74
C ILE A 324 22.62 -5.85 -8.77
N SER A 325 23.47 -5.07 -8.12
CA SER A 325 23.25 -3.62 -7.92
C SER A 325 23.29 -2.79 -9.20
N ASP A 326 23.85 -3.33 -10.28
CA ASP A 326 24.02 -2.63 -11.56
C ASP A 326 22.75 -2.71 -12.43
N ASP A 327 21.84 -3.62 -12.11
CA ASP A 327 20.55 -3.71 -12.78
C ASP A 327 19.67 -2.50 -12.43
N SER A 328 18.91 -2.03 -13.42
CA SER A 328 17.97 -0.94 -13.23
C SER A 328 17.08 -1.21 -12.01
N TYR A 329 17.02 -0.26 -11.08
CA TYR A 329 16.23 -0.32 -9.84
C TYR A 329 16.66 -1.38 -8.81
N TRP A 330 17.76 -2.10 -9.01
CA TRP A 330 18.41 -2.93 -7.98
C TRP A 330 19.55 -2.23 -7.24
N GLY A 331 19.78 -0.94 -7.54
CA GLY A 331 20.78 -0.14 -6.86
C GLY A 331 20.61 -0.11 -5.35
N VAL A 332 21.73 -0.15 -4.65
CA VAL A 332 21.78 -0.03 -3.19
C VAL A 332 21.89 1.45 -2.80
N GLY A 333 21.04 1.91 -1.90
CA GLY A 333 20.98 3.30 -1.45
C GLY A 333 20.10 3.51 -0.22
N THR A 334 20.07 4.76 0.27
CA THR A 334 19.38 5.13 1.52
C THR A 334 18.20 6.07 1.32
N SER A 335 17.93 6.50 0.08
CA SER A 335 16.93 7.54 -0.22
C SER A 335 15.78 7.09 -1.11
N GLY A 336 15.87 5.91 -1.75
CA GLY A 336 14.86 5.48 -2.72
C GLY A 336 14.80 6.36 -3.96
N THR A 337 15.96 6.84 -4.42
CA THR A 337 16.07 7.73 -5.59
C THR A 337 17.17 7.23 -6.53
N ASN A 338 17.10 7.64 -7.80
CA ASN A 338 18.10 7.33 -8.83
C ASN A 338 18.43 5.82 -8.96
N GLY A 339 17.42 4.96 -8.79
CA GLY A 339 17.59 3.50 -8.85
C GLY A 339 18.08 2.85 -7.56
N GLY A 340 18.48 3.64 -6.55
CA GLY A 340 18.93 3.18 -5.23
C GLY A 340 17.76 2.86 -4.28
N TYR A 341 17.02 1.78 -4.55
CA TYR A 341 15.81 1.42 -3.80
C TYR A 341 16.04 0.36 -2.70
N TRP A 342 17.22 -0.24 -2.62
CA TRP A 342 17.50 -1.33 -1.70
C TRP A 342 18.56 -0.92 -0.67
N SER A 343 18.41 -1.26 0.60
CA SER A 343 19.46 -1.08 1.61
C SER A 343 20.46 -2.24 1.59
N SER A 344 20.00 -3.42 1.17
CA SER A 344 20.78 -4.64 1.00
C SER A 344 20.14 -5.51 -0.07
N LEU A 345 20.95 -6.24 -0.82
CA LEU A 345 20.48 -7.29 -1.74
C LEU A 345 20.36 -8.66 -1.07
N GLY A 346 20.62 -8.76 0.23
CA GLY A 346 20.60 -10.03 0.95
C GLY A 346 21.77 -10.93 0.57
N THR A 347 21.63 -12.24 0.87
CA THR A 347 22.69 -13.23 0.65
C THR A 347 22.31 -14.19 -0.48
N PRO A 348 23.10 -14.26 -1.58
CA PRO A 348 22.84 -15.19 -2.68
C PRO A 348 22.63 -16.63 -2.21
N GLY A 349 21.54 -17.26 -2.68
CA GLY A 349 21.14 -18.61 -2.32
C GLY A 349 20.45 -18.76 -0.95
N SER A 350 20.25 -17.66 -0.21
CA SER A 350 19.50 -17.67 1.04
C SER A 350 17.99 -17.82 0.80
N THR A 351 17.32 -18.54 1.71
CA THR A 351 15.85 -18.64 1.76
C THR A 351 15.23 -17.74 2.83
N THR A 352 16.05 -16.94 3.52
CA THR A 352 15.61 -16.10 4.67
C THR A 352 16.18 -14.69 4.64
N ASP A 353 17.25 -14.45 3.89
CA ASP A 353 17.93 -13.15 3.77
C ASP A 353 17.80 -12.63 2.33
N TYR A 354 16.59 -12.15 2.03
CA TYR A 354 16.22 -11.54 0.75
C TYR A 354 16.55 -10.04 0.72
N PRO A 355 16.52 -9.39 -0.46
CA PRO A 355 16.74 -7.95 -0.57
C PRO A 355 15.78 -7.12 0.30
N LYS A 356 16.29 -6.05 0.90
CA LYS A 356 15.54 -5.15 1.79
C LYS A 356 15.50 -3.75 1.22
N LEU A 357 14.36 -3.09 1.32
CA LEU A 357 14.18 -1.74 0.80
C LEU A 357 15.00 -0.71 1.59
N TYR A 358 15.26 0.45 0.99
CA TYR A 358 16.08 1.53 1.55
C TYR A 358 15.59 2.06 2.92
N TRP A 359 14.33 1.80 3.28
CA TRP A 359 13.67 2.27 4.49
C TRP A 359 13.47 1.19 5.56
N GLU A 360 13.85 -0.06 5.27
CA GLU A 360 13.81 -1.18 6.23
C GLU A 360 15.05 -1.24 7.12
#